data_AF-A0A1U7CJD1-F1
#
_entry.id   AF-A0A1U7CJD1-F1
#
_cell.length_a   1.000
_cell.length_b   1.000
_cell.length_c   1.000
_cell.angle_alpha   90.00
_cell.angle_beta   90.00
_cell.angle_gamma   90.00
#
_symmetry.space_group_name_H-M   'P 1'
#
loop_
_entity.id
_entity.type
_entity.pdbx_description
1 polymer ?
#
loop_
_entity_poly.entity_id
_entity_poly.type
_entity_poly.pdbx_seq_one_letter_code
_entity_poly.pdbx_strand_id
1 'polypeptide(L)' 'MTPSLSYYDRLVASVGRIARHAYYPGVEQTLNQCLEDIDALRTADQITPEQREALRFIVLGVSLHAA' A
#
# COMPACT_ATOMS: atom_id res chain seq x y z
N MET A 1 18.15 2.42 11.22
CA MET A 1 17.54 1.11 11.47
C MET A 1 17.00 0.63 10.13
N THR A 2 17.69 -0.28 9.44
CA THR A 2 17.32 -0.71 8.09
C THR A 2 16.02 -1.52 8.13
N PRO A 3 14.99 -1.17 7.36
CA PRO A 3 13.76 -1.97 7.29
C PRO A 3 14.09 -3.39 6.80
N SER A 4 13.65 -4.40 7.53
CA SER A 4 13.89 -5.80 7.19
C SER A 4 13.22 -6.15 5.86
N LEU A 5 13.92 -6.84 4.96
CA LEU A 5 13.46 -7.27 3.63
C LEU A 5 12.01 -7.82 3.62
N SER A 6 11.59 -8.51 4.68
CA SER A 6 10.22 -9.03 4.83
C SER A 6 9.09 -7.98 4.77
N TYR A 7 9.40 -6.71 5.01
CA TYR A 7 8.42 -5.64 4.95
C TYR A 7 8.10 -5.26 3.49
N TYR A 8 9.13 -5.15 2.64
CA TYR A 8 8.96 -4.88 1.21
C TYR A 8 8.29 -6.05 0.49
N ASP A 9 8.62 -7.29 0.88
CA ASP A 9 7.98 -8.48 0.30
C ASP A 9 6.46 -8.51 0.58
N ARG A 10 6.05 -8.08 1.78
CA ARG A 10 4.63 -7.94 2.14
C ARG A 10 3.94 -6.86 1.33
N LEU A 11 4.59 -5.71 1.17
CA LEU A 11 4.05 -4.60 0.36
C LEU A 11 3.86 -5.02 -1.11
N VAL A 12 4.85 -5.70 -1.69
CA VAL A 12 4.78 -6.21 -3.07
C VAL A 12 3.68 -7.25 -3.22
N ALA A 13 3.51 -8.15 -2.25
CA ALA A 13 2.44 -9.15 -2.27
C ALA A 13 1.05 -8.51 -2.19
N SER A 14 0.88 -7.46 -1.38
CA SER A 14 -0.40 -6.74 -1.25
C SER A 14 -0.76 -5.97 -2.52
N VAL A 15 0.20 -5.22 -3.08
CA VAL A 15 -0.01 -4.48 -4.34
C VAL A 15 -0.29 -5.44 -5.50
N GLY A 16 0.43 -6.57 -5.56
CA GLY A 16 0.21 -7.60 -6.59
C GLY A 16 -1.17 -8.25 -6.55
N ARG A 17 -1.80 -8.36 -5.36
CA ARG A 17 -3.18 -8.85 -5.22
C ARG A 17 -4.20 -7.83 -5.72
N ILE A 18 -4.03 -6.56 -5.37
CA ILE A 18 -4.89 -5.46 -5.83
C ILE A 18 -4.83 -5.33 -7.36
N ALA A 19 -3.63 -5.38 -7.94
CA ALA A 19 -3.44 -5.21 -9.38
C ALA A 19 -3.94 -6.38 -10.24
N ARG A 20 -4.11 -7.59 -9.70
CA ARG A 20 -4.52 -8.79 -10.46
C ARG A 20 -6.01 -9.10 -10.41
N HIS A 21 -6.78 -8.51 -9.49
CA HIS A 21 -8.20 -8.83 -9.33
C HIS A 21 -9.06 -7.57 -9.19
N ALA A 22 -9.45 -7.00 -10.33
CA ALA A 22 -10.38 -5.87 -10.46
C ALA A 22 -11.74 -6.06 -9.75
N TYR A 23 -12.17 -7.31 -9.52
CA TYR A 23 -13.43 -7.62 -8.84
C TYR A 23 -13.19 -8.63 -7.71
N TYR A 24 -12.62 -8.17 -6.60
CA TYR A 24 -12.50 -8.96 -5.37
C TYR A 24 -13.46 -8.39 -4.30
N PRO A 25 -14.36 -9.21 -3.72
CA PRO A 25 -15.15 -8.77 -2.58
C PRO A 25 -14.19 -8.44 -1.41
N GLY A 26 -14.09 -7.15 -1.06
CA GLY A 26 -13.15 -6.66 -0.06
C GLY A 26 -11.93 -5.89 -0.61
N VAL A 27 -11.93 -5.49 -1.89
CA VAL A 27 -10.93 -4.53 -2.43
C VAL A 27 -10.87 -3.27 -1.57
N GLU A 28 -12.01 -2.69 -1.20
CA GLU A 28 -12.03 -1.50 -0.34
C GLU A 28 -11.41 -1.74 1.04
N GLN A 29 -11.69 -2.90 1.66
CA GLN A 29 -11.09 -3.24 2.95
C GLN A 29 -9.58 -3.44 2.83
N THR A 30 -9.12 -4.08 1.75
CA THR A 30 -7.70 -4.29 1.47
C THR A 30 -6.99 -2.97 1.16
N LEU A 31 -7.66 -2.08 0.42
CA LEU A 31 -7.19 -0.73 0.13
C LEU A 31 -7.05 0.10 1.41
N ASN A 32 -8.06 0.08 2.27
CA ASN A 32 -8.02 0.76 3.56
C ASN A 32 -6.88 0.23 4.43
N GLN A 33 -6.71 -1.09 4.52
CA GLN A 33 -5.60 -1.69 5.27
C GLN A 33 -4.23 -1.27 4.72
N CYS A 34 -4.10 -1.21 3.38
CA CYS A 34 -2.86 -0.76 2.75
C CYS A 34 -2.55 0.71 3.04
N LEU A 35 -3.57 1.57 3.13
CA LEU A 35 -3.40 2.98 3.49
C LEU A 35 -3.01 3.14 4.96
N GLU A 36 -3.60 2.35 5.85
CA GLU A 36 -3.23 2.29 7.27
C GLU A 36 -1.77 1.86 7.47
N ASP A 37 -1.31 0.86 6.72
CA ASP A 37 0.08 0.39 6.78
C ASP A 37 1.07 1.48 6.33
N ILE A 38 0.72 2.25 5.30
CA ILE A 38 1.53 3.40 4.85
C ILE A 38 1.59 4.48 5.94
N ASP A 39 0.50 4.72 6.66
CA ASP A 39 0.47 5.69 7.76
C ASP A 39 1.27 5.18 8.97
N ALA A 40 1.27 3.87 9.22
CA ALA A 40 2.10 3.24 10.24
C ALA A 40 3.60 3.37 9.92
N LEU A 41 4.01 3.20 8.66
CA LEU A 41 5.38 3.43 8.22
C LEU A 41 5.84 4.87 8.46
N ARG A 42 4.96 5.83 8.18
CA ARG A 42 5.24 7.23 8.47
C ARG A 42 5.40 7.44 9.96
N THR A 43 4.50 6.89 10.78
CA THR A 43 4.54 7.01 12.25
C THR A 43 5.81 6.41 12.84
N ALA A 44 6.34 5.36 12.22
CA ALA A 44 7.60 4.72 12.59
C ALA A 44 8.86 5.43 12.04
N ASP A 45 8.71 6.62 11.42
CA ASP A 45 9.78 7.39 10.76
C ASP A 45 10.58 6.57 9.73
N GLN A 46 9.98 5.54 9.12
CA GLN A 46 10.62 4.70 8.10
C GLN A 46 10.52 5.29 6.69
N ILE A 47 9.57 6.19 6.48
CA ILE A 47 9.37 6.92 5.23
C ILE A 47 9.15 8.41 5.52
N THR A 48 9.57 9.27 4.59
CA THR A 48 9.32 10.71 4.69
C THR A 48 7.84 11.03 4.43
N PRO A 49 7.37 12.23 4.82
CA PRO A 49 6.04 12.70 4.46
C PRO A 49 5.77 12.64 2.94
N GLU A 50 6.76 13.02 2.13
CA GLU A 50 6.65 13.02 0.66
C GLU A 50 6.54 11.60 0.11
N GLN A 51 7.30 10.66 0.68
CA GLN A 51 7.22 9.25 0.32
C GLN A 51 5.87 8.63 0.70
N ARG A 52 5.32 8.98 1.86
CA ARG A 52 3.97 8.57 2.27
C ARG A 52 2.93 9.04 1.27
N GLU A 53 2.94 10.31 0.89
CA GLU A 53 1.97 10.84 -0.08
C GLU A 53 2.13 10.19 -1.47
N ALA A 54 3.36 9.96 -1.92
CA ALA A 54 3.60 9.25 -3.18
C ALA A 54 3.04 7.81 -3.16
N LEU A 55 3.23 7.08 -2.06
CA LEU A 55 2.71 5.72 -1.92
C LEU A 55 1.17 5.70 -1.88
N ARG A 56 0.53 6.63 -1.16
CA ARG A 56 -0.93 6.78 -1.14
C ARG A 56 -1.47 7.09 -2.53
N PHE A 57 -0.81 7.97 -3.28
CA PHE A 57 -1.19 8.31 -4.64
C PHE A 57 -1.12 7.11 -5.59
N ILE A 58 -0.05 6.31 -5.50
CA ILE A 58 0.10 5.08 -6.32
C ILE A 58 -1.02 4.09 -5.99
N VAL A 59 -1.27 3.84 -4.71
CA VAL A 59 -2.27 2.86 -4.25
C VAL A 59 -3.69 3.27 -4.66
N LEU A 60 -4.04 4.55 -4.51
CA LEU A 60 -5.35 5.07 -4.94
C LEU A 60 -5.48 5.14 -6.46
N GLY A 61 -4.42 5.54 -7.17
CA GLY A 61 -4.39 5.63 -8.63
C GLY A 61 -4.50 4.27 -9.33
N VAL A 62 -3.89 3.23 -8.77
CA VAL A 62 -4.03 1.84 -9.24
C VAL A 62 -5.45 1.32 -9.02
N SER A 63 -6.09 1.70 -7.91
CA SER A 63 -7.48 1.30 -7.60
C SER A 63 -8.51 1.92 -8.55
N LEU A 64 -8.25 3.14 -9.04
CA LEU A 64 -9.08 3.84 -10.04
C LEU A 64 -9.04 3.22 -11.45
N HIS A 65 -7.95 2.53 -11.81
CA HIS A 65 -7.82 1.85 -13.11
C HIS A 65 -8.39 0.43 -13.12
N ALA A 66 -8.69 -0.10 -11.93
CA ALA A 66 -9.20 -1.46 -11.74
C ALA A 66 -10.73 -1.51 -11.56
N ALA A 67 -11.41 -0.35 -11.44
CA ALA A 67 -12.86 -0.20 -11.37
C ALA A 67 -13.46 0.10 -12.75
#